data_AF-W4E1M3-F1
#
_entry.id   AF-W4E1M3-F1
#
_cell.length_a   1.000
_cell.length_b   1.000
_cell.length_c   1.000
_cell.angle_alpha   90.00
_cell.angle_beta   90.00
_cell.angle_gamma   90.00
#
_symmetry.space_group_name_H-M   'P 1'
#
loop_
_entity.id
_entity.type
_entity.pdbx_description
1 polymer ?
#
loop_
_entity_poly.entity_id
_entity_poly.type
_entity_poly.pdbx_seq_one_letter_code
_entity_poly.pdbx_strand_id
1 'polypeptide(L)'
;MLQNRRSNKHFYHFTHMDNIESILSNGLISTNEKILKGINHINIANKDIQERRSNTQVPCHPYGNIHDYVPFYFASRNPMLLSVLNSKNIDQPYVVYIAISFKKLKENNVIFTDASANTVIPPNFYNDPQYLDELNWELINTKKWTTPNRDDLHARMAEVLVYKEVPLDWIDYFIVFNKVCMKRIKALFKKMGMQEPNITYEPFNDTYFYFTKHFFKDSKIFKDRHNETLVTGPSMLKDIYDEVTKSIIDERFKGKPSNPSFKNVKDALDKIKSDFCVIDELSGINKLETKNDVHRNTVCEHTKEVVNNLRSIDYFNGLDAEDSSIVELSAYFHDIGKGPKTKWKDGVQPAYADHPVDSLMMMNRILVEEFEELSKYEINTICLLVGYHDLIGEILVKGRSEKELRDLDLNSNSLDMLAAITLADVKSINIWWFVDLEERIHTLIESMLD
;
A
#
# COMPACT_ATOMS: atom_id res chain seq x y z
N MET A 1 8.86 8.14 39.97
CA MET A 1 8.09 9.38 39.66
C MET A 1 7.59 9.47 38.20
N LEU A 2 8.19 8.75 37.23
CA LEU A 2 7.75 8.71 35.82
C LEU A 2 6.57 7.74 35.55
N GLN A 3 6.40 6.67 36.33
CA GLN A 3 5.25 5.76 36.23
C GLN A 3 3.89 6.49 36.44
N ASN A 4 3.83 7.49 37.33
CA ASN A 4 2.62 8.32 37.52
C ASN A 4 2.41 9.36 36.40
N ARG A 5 3.45 9.72 35.62
CA ARG A 5 3.34 10.65 34.47
C ARG A 5 2.86 9.95 33.19
N ARG A 6 2.80 8.62 33.16
CA ARG A 6 2.46 7.81 31.97
C ARG A 6 1.22 6.93 32.14
N SER A 7 0.47 7.08 33.23
CA SER A 7 -0.72 6.26 33.54
C SER A 7 -1.88 6.40 32.54
N ASN A 8 -1.89 7.47 31.75
CA ASN A 8 -2.88 7.72 30.68
C ASN A 8 -2.39 7.29 29.28
N LYS A 9 -1.21 6.64 29.19
CA LYS A 9 -0.69 6.14 27.91
C LYS A 9 -1.26 4.77 27.57
N HIS A 10 -1.27 4.47 26.28
CA HIS A 10 -1.72 3.20 25.73
C HIS A 10 -0.65 2.61 24.83
N PHE A 11 -0.65 1.28 24.72
CA PHE A 11 0.05 0.54 23.67
C PHE A 11 -0.98 -0.03 22.70
N TYR A 12 -0.56 -0.32 21.47
CA TYR A 12 -1.48 -0.47 20.34
C TYR A 12 -1.21 -1.72 19.50
N HIS A 13 -2.25 -2.51 19.27
CA HIS A 13 -2.25 -3.57 18.27
C HIS A 13 -3.04 -3.07 17.05
N PHE A 14 -2.67 -3.48 15.84
CA PHE A 14 -3.50 -3.22 14.67
C PHE A 14 -3.78 -4.51 13.91
N THR A 15 -4.98 -4.57 13.33
CA THR A 15 -5.52 -5.74 12.65
C THR A 15 -6.45 -5.30 11.52
N HIS A 16 -6.86 -6.23 10.66
CA HIS A 16 -7.88 -5.97 9.64
C HIS A 16 -9.28 -5.97 10.27
N MET A 17 -10.19 -5.13 9.76
CA MET A 17 -11.58 -5.01 10.24
C MET A 17 -12.32 -6.36 10.24
N ASP A 18 -12.01 -7.24 9.29
CA ASP A 18 -12.65 -8.57 9.22
C ASP A 18 -12.25 -9.52 10.35
N ASN A 19 -11.12 -9.25 11.02
CA ASN A 19 -10.70 -10.04 12.18
C ASN A 19 -11.50 -9.68 13.45
N ILE A 20 -12.22 -8.54 13.47
CA ILE A 20 -12.87 -8.04 14.69
C ILE A 20 -13.95 -9.01 15.20
N GLU A 21 -14.77 -9.59 14.33
CA GLU A 21 -15.81 -10.54 14.77
C GLU A 21 -15.21 -11.79 15.45
N SER A 22 -14.11 -12.30 14.89
CA SER A 22 -13.36 -13.41 15.49
C SER A 22 -12.74 -13.03 16.83
N ILE A 23 -12.16 -11.83 16.92
CA ILE A 23 -11.58 -11.31 18.18
C ILE A 23 -12.66 -11.18 19.25
N LEU A 24 -13.84 -10.65 18.94
CA LEU A 24 -14.93 -10.54 19.90
C LEU A 24 -15.47 -11.89 20.37
N SER A 25 -15.32 -12.93 19.55
CA SER A 25 -15.79 -14.29 19.89
C SER A 25 -14.76 -15.09 20.70
N ASN A 26 -13.47 -14.86 20.47
CA ASN A 26 -12.39 -15.73 20.96
C ASN A 26 -11.36 -15.02 21.87
N GLY A 27 -11.50 -13.70 22.08
CA GLY A 27 -10.43 -12.86 22.60
C GLY A 27 -9.39 -12.53 21.53
N LEU A 28 -8.49 -11.58 21.84
CA LEU A 28 -7.34 -11.32 20.98
C LEU A 28 -6.22 -12.27 21.39
N ILE A 29 -5.98 -13.29 20.56
CA ILE A 29 -5.10 -14.42 20.86
C ILE A 29 -3.85 -14.46 19.97
N SER A 30 -2.80 -15.10 20.48
CA SER A 30 -1.49 -15.23 19.81
C SER A 30 -1.55 -16.11 18.56
N THR A 31 -0.50 -16.07 17.74
CA THR A 31 -0.45 -16.87 16.51
C THR A 31 -0.55 -18.36 16.78
N ASN A 32 0.19 -18.87 17.77
CA ASN A 32 0.12 -20.30 18.11
C ASN A 32 -1.26 -20.70 18.65
N GLU A 33 -1.90 -19.86 19.47
CA GLU A 33 -3.26 -20.12 19.95
C GLU A 33 -4.30 -20.12 18.81
N LYS A 34 -4.16 -19.23 17.81
CA LYS A 34 -5.01 -19.26 16.61
C LYS A 34 -4.89 -20.58 15.85
N ILE A 35 -3.65 -21.06 15.65
CA ILE A 35 -3.37 -22.33 14.97
C ILE A 35 -3.97 -23.50 15.75
N LEU A 36 -3.74 -23.55 17.07
CA LEU A 36 -4.25 -24.61 17.94
C LEU A 36 -5.79 -24.69 17.94
N LYS A 37 -6.47 -23.54 17.88
CA LYS A 37 -7.93 -23.44 17.87
C LYS A 37 -8.55 -23.51 16.46
N GLY A 38 -7.75 -23.61 15.40
CA GLY A 38 -8.24 -23.60 14.01
C GLY A 38 -8.93 -22.29 13.60
N ILE A 39 -8.53 -21.17 14.19
CA ILE A 39 -9.14 -19.86 13.94
C ILE A 39 -8.48 -19.20 12.73
N ASN A 40 -9.25 -19.01 11.67
CA ASN A 40 -8.80 -18.25 10.50
C ASN A 40 -8.69 -16.75 10.84
N HIS A 41 -7.64 -16.10 10.34
CA HIS A 41 -7.46 -14.66 10.43
C HIS A 41 -6.81 -14.14 9.15
N ILE A 42 -7.15 -12.91 8.77
CA ILE A 42 -6.42 -12.20 7.73
C ILE A 42 -5.08 -11.79 8.33
N ASN A 43 -4.02 -12.47 7.88
CA ASN A 43 -2.66 -12.15 8.28
C ASN A 43 -2.15 -11.00 7.43
N ILE A 44 -1.81 -9.89 8.10
CA ILE A 44 -1.28 -8.69 7.45
C ILE A 44 0.25 -8.62 7.51
N ALA A 45 0.92 -9.60 8.13
CA ALA A 45 2.36 -9.60 8.33
C ALA A 45 3.09 -10.47 7.29
N ASN A 46 4.31 -10.07 6.93
CA ASN A 46 5.19 -10.77 5.98
C ASN A 46 5.59 -12.18 6.49
N LYS A 47 5.63 -13.17 5.60
CA LYS A 47 6.00 -14.57 5.88
C LYS A 47 7.37 -14.72 6.57
N ASP A 48 8.39 -14.00 6.12
CA ASP A 48 9.75 -14.10 6.70
C ASP A 48 9.78 -13.61 8.16
N ILE A 49 8.94 -12.62 8.48
CA ILE A 49 8.79 -12.11 9.84
C ILE A 49 8.12 -13.18 10.72
N GLN A 50 7.12 -13.89 10.19
CA GLN A 50 6.45 -14.97 10.92
C GLN A 50 7.42 -16.12 11.22
N GLU A 51 8.23 -16.54 10.24
CA GLU A 51 9.18 -17.62 10.47
C GLU A 51 10.18 -17.27 11.58
N ARG A 52 10.75 -16.07 11.56
CA ARG A 52 11.66 -15.63 12.64
C ARG A 52 10.99 -15.63 14.00
N ARG A 53 9.80 -15.04 14.10
CA ARG A 53 9.05 -14.96 15.36
C ARG A 53 8.67 -16.33 15.91
N SER A 54 8.44 -17.33 15.06
CA SER A 54 8.21 -18.70 15.50
C SER A 54 9.44 -19.33 16.19
N ASN A 55 10.64 -18.89 15.81
CA ASN A 55 11.91 -19.46 16.27
C ASN A 55 12.59 -18.64 17.37
N THR A 56 12.24 -17.36 17.55
CA THR A 56 12.82 -16.50 18.59
C THR A 56 12.27 -16.86 19.98
N GLN A 57 13.14 -17.34 20.86
CA GLN A 57 12.82 -17.66 22.26
C GLN A 57 12.79 -16.40 23.13
N VAL A 58 11.86 -16.35 24.07
CA VAL A 58 11.77 -15.30 25.09
C VAL A 58 12.62 -15.72 26.30
N PRO A 59 13.66 -14.95 26.68
CA PRO A 59 14.62 -15.36 27.71
C PRO A 59 14.14 -15.11 29.15
N CYS A 60 12.96 -14.51 29.34
CA CYS A 60 12.38 -14.20 30.64
C CYS A 60 10.97 -14.79 30.77
N HIS A 61 10.49 -14.92 32.01
CA HIS A 61 9.13 -15.39 32.29
C HIS A 61 8.09 -14.50 31.56
N PRO A 62 7.04 -15.09 30.91
CA PRO A 62 6.61 -16.50 30.99
C PRO A 62 7.26 -17.47 30.00
N TYR A 63 8.35 -17.09 29.32
CA TYR A 63 9.08 -17.90 28.34
C TYR A 63 8.23 -18.28 27.10
N GLY A 64 8.68 -19.24 26.31
CA GLY A 64 8.07 -19.59 25.02
C GLY A 64 8.75 -18.86 23.86
N ASN A 65 8.09 -18.83 22.71
CA ASN A 65 8.55 -18.10 21.53
C ASN A 65 7.69 -16.87 21.26
N ILE A 66 8.13 -15.97 20.37
CA ILE A 66 7.38 -14.74 20.06
C ILE A 66 5.98 -15.01 19.48
N HIS A 67 5.74 -16.15 18.83
CA HIS A 67 4.41 -16.55 18.36
C HIS A 67 3.44 -16.97 19.47
N ASP A 68 3.93 -17.20 20.68
CA ASP A 68 3.09 -17.40 21.87
C ASP A 68 2.52 -16.08 22.40
N TYR A 69 2.95 -14.93 21.88
CA TYR A 69 2.56 -13.61 22.36
C TYR A 69 1.73 -12.83 21.33
N VAL A 70 0.77 -12.05 21.82
CA VAL A 70 0.07 -11.03 21.05
C VAL A 70 0.92 -9.76 21.01
N PRO A 71 1.34 -9.27 19.83
CA PRO A 71 2.17 -8.09 19.72
C PRO A 71 1.36 -6.80 19.74
N PHE A 72 1.87 -5.82 20.48
CA PHE A 72 1.46 -4.43 20.49
C PHE A 72 2.70 -3.55 20.35
N TYR A 73 2.47 -2.29 20.01
CA TYR A 73 3.51 -1.30 19.84
C TYR A 73 3.28 -0.12 20.76
N PHE A 74 4.37 0.46 21.26
CA PHE A 74 4.30 1.73 21.98
C PHE A 74 4.04 2.90 21.03
N ALA A 75 4.49 2.81 19.78
CA ALA A 75 4.31 3.83 18.77
C ALA A 75 2.89 3.76 18.17
N SER A 76 2.23 4.92 18.06
CA SER A 76 0.94 5.06 17.39
C SER A 76 1.06 4.98 15.86
N ARG A 77 2.11 5.59 15.28
CA ARG A 77 2.48 5.46 13.86
C ARG A 77 3.66 4.53 13.72
N ASN A 78 3.36 3.30 13.32
CA ASN A 78 4.32 2.21 13.26
C ASN A 78 4.88 2.03 11.84
N PRO A 79 6.23 2.00 11.67
CA PRO A 79 6.86 1.60 10.40
C PRO A 79 6.40 0.24 9.86
N MET A 80 6.01 -0.70 10.72
CA MET A 80 5.40 -1.98 10.32
C MET A 80 4.14 -1.74 9.49
N LEU A 81 3.22 -0.89 9.94
CA LEU A 81 2.01 -0.58 9.17
C LEU A 81 2.38 0.00 7.80
N LEU A 82 3.35 0.92 7.72
CA LEU A 82 3.80 1.48 6.45
C LEU A 82 4.33 0.38 5.50
N SER A 83 5.08 -0.60 6.01
CA SER A 83 5.54 -1.75 5.23
C SER A 83 4.37 -2.60 4.71
N VAL A 84 3.33 -2.81 5.53
CA VAL A 84 2.12 -3.53 5.11
C VAL A 84 1.39 -2.76 4.00
N LEU A 85 1.23 -1.46 4.15
CA LEU A 85 0.55 -0.64 3.15
C LEU A 85 1.32 -0.63 1.82
N ASN A 86 2.65 -0.53 1.86
CA ASN A 86 3.48 -0.60 0.65
C ASN A 86 3.45 -1.97 -0.04
N SER A 87 3.01 -3.04 0.62
CA SER A 87 2.78 -4.34 -0.03
C SER A 87 1.51 -4.37 -0.89
N LYS A 88 0.65 -3.35 -0.77
CA LYS A 88 -0.63 -3.19 -1.48
C LYS A 88 -1.58 -4.40 -1.37
N ASN A 89 -1.48 -5.16 -0.29
CA ASN A 89 -2.34 -6.32 -0.05
C ASN A 89 -3.59 -6.01 0.80
N ILE A 90 -3.68 -4.80 1.36
CA ILE A 90 -4.82 -4.36 2.17
C ILE A 90 -5.14 -2.89 1.89
N ASP A 91 -6.39 -2.51 2.10
CA ASP A 91 -6.80 -1.10 2.11
C ASP A 91 -6.67 -0.54 3.54
N GLN A 92 -5.83 0.49 3.72
CA GLN A 92 -5.65 1.16 5.02
C GLN A 92 -6.96 1.54 5.72
N PRO A 93 -8.03 1.98 5.02
CA PRO A 93 -9.30 2.30 5.67
C PRO A 93 -9.94 1.15 6.45
N TYR A 94 -9.56 -0.11 6.20
CA TYR A 94 -10.01 -1.28 6.95
C TYR A 94 -9.06 -1.70 8.08
N VAL A 95 -7.97 -0.97 8.33
CA VAL A 95 -7.08 -1.23 9.48
C VAL A 95 -7.71 -0.66 10.75
N VAL A 96 -7.85 -1.51 11.77
CA VAL A 96 -8.38 -1.17 13.08
C VAL A 96 -7.27 -1.29 14.12
N TYR A 97 -7.10 -0.25 14.92
CA TYR A 97 -6.21 -0.25 16.07
C TYR A 97 -6.98 -0.58 17.36
N ILE A 98 -6.38 -1.36 18.23
CA ILE A 98 -6.84 -1.72 19.57
C ILE A 98 -5.88 -1.09 20.57
N ALA A 99 -6.40 -0.20 21.43
CA ALA A 99 -5.61 0.50 22.44
C ALA A 99 -5.84 -0.09 23.83
N ILE A 100 -4.75 -0.32 24.56
CA ILE A 100 -4.76 -0.86 25.92
C ILE A 100 -3.89 -0.01 26.84
N SER A 101 -4.40 0.30 28.02
CA SER A 101 -3.73 1.10 29.04
C SER A 101 -2.39 0.51 29.48
N PHE A 102 -1.40 1.37 29.66
CA PHE A 102 -0.10 1.04 30.27
C PHE A 102 -0.21 0.43 31.67
N LYS A 103 -1.37 0.57 32.35
CA LYS A 103 -1.62 -0.13 33.62
C LYS A 103 -1.44 -1.64 33.50
N LYS A 104 -1.70 -2.21 32.32
CA LYS A 104 -1.56 -3.65 32.02
C LYS A 104 -0.11 -4.14 31.91
N LEU A 105 0.88 -3.25 31.85
CA LEU A 105 2.29 -3.63 31.87
C LEU A 105 2.73 -4.27 33.20
N LYS A 106 1.92 -4.16 34.26
CA LYS A 106 2.17 -4.78 35.57
C LYS A 106 1.70 -6.23 35.68
N GLU A 107 0.97 -6.72 34.68
CA GLU A 107 0.42 -8.06 34.68
C GLU A 107 1.55 -9.07 34.39
N ASN A 108 1.56 -10.20 35.12
CA ASN A 108 2.67 -11.17 35.07
C ASN A 108 2.84 -11.88 33.72
N ASN A 109 1.85 -11.76 32.82
CA ASN A 109 1.86 -12.32 31.47
C ASN A 109 2.24 -11.28 30.40
N VAL A 110 2.66 -10.09 30.80
CA VAL A 110 3.04 -8.99 29.89
C VAL A 110 4.54 -8.72 30.00
N ILE A 111 5.20 -8.72 28.85
CA ILE A 111 6.60 -8.32 28.72
C ILE A 111 6.71 -7.22 27.65
N PHE A 112 7.85 -6.58 27.55
CA PHE A 112 8.13 -5.61 26.49
C PHE A 112 9.58 -5.66 26.05
N THR A 113 9.85 -5.10 24.88
CA THR A 113 11.17 -5.05 24.26
C THR A 113 11.60 -3.61 23.99
N ASP A 114 12.91 -3.36 23.92
CA ASP A 114 13.47 -2.05 23.53
C ASP A 114 13.52 -1.82 22.01
N ALA A 115 13.36 -2.88 21.22
CA ALA A 115 13.28 -2.86 19.77
C ALA A 115 12.37 -3.99 19.25
N SER A 116 12.10 -4.03 17.94
CA SER A 116 11.22 -5.06 17.37
C SER A 116 11.77 -6.48 17.57
N ALA A 117 10.90 -7.40 17.98
CA ALA A 117 11.19 -8.82 18.19
C ALA A 117 11.30 -9.64 16.89
N ASN A 118 11.68 -9.01 15.76
CA ASN A 118 11.95 -9.65 14.48
C ASN A 118 13.37 -9.35 13.94
N THR A 119 14.20 -8.68 14.74
CA THR A 119 15.60 -8.41 14.45
C THR A 119 16.43 -9.70 14.37
N VAL A 120 17.55 -9.64 13.65
CA VAL A 120 18.49 -10.79 13.56
C VAL A 120 19.14 -11.04 14.92
N ILE A 121 19.56 -9.97 15.59
CA ILE A 121 20.01 -10.00 16.98
C ILE A 121 18.78 -9.70 17.84
N PRO A 122 18.32 -10.63 18.70
CA PRO A 122 17.15 -10.40 19.52
C PRO A 122 17.28 -9.13 20.36
N PRO A 123 16.18 -8.38 20.56
CA PRO A 123 16.18 -7.21 21.43
C PRO A 123 16.33 -7.61 22.90
N ASN A 124 16.47 -6.63 23.79
CA ASN A 124 16.34 -6.89 25.21
C ASN A 124 14.87 -7.11 25.57
N PHE A 125 14.62 -8.04 26.49
CA PHE A 125 13.29 -8.38 26.99
C PHE A 125 13.16 -7.99 28.46
N TYR A 126 12.07 -7.30 28.79
CA TYR A 126 11.80 -6.80 30.12
C TYR A 126 10.43 -7.27 30.59
N ASN A 127 10.35 -7.70 31.84
CA ASN A 127 9.11 -8.10 32.52
C ASN A 127 8.79 -7.21 33.73
N ASP A 128 9.51 -6.10 33.89
CA ASP A 128 9.28 -5.12 34.95
C ASP A 128 9.17 -3.70 34.36
N PRO A 129 8.04 -2.98 34.57
CA PRO A 129 7.85 -1.61 34.13
C PRO A 129 8.90 -0.60 34.60
N GLN A 130 9.78 -0.92 35.55
CA GLN A 130 10.92 -0.06 35.90
C GLN A 130 11.88 0.15 34.72
N TYR A 131 11.98 -0.83 33.80
CA TYR A 131 12.84 -0.75 32.62
C TYR A 131 12.21 0.01 31.44
N LEU A 132 11.04 0.63 31.63
CA LEU A 132 10.47 1.50 30.60
C LEU A 132 11.36 2.69 30.25
N ASP A 133 12.31 3.06 31.11
CA ASP A 133 13.25 4.16 30.85
C ASP A 133 14.43 3.74 29.94
N GLU A 134 14.60 2.44 29.65
CA GLU A 134 15.56 1.91 28.67
C GLU A 134 15.10 2.13 27.21
N LEU A 135 13.80 2.37 27.00
CA LEU A 135 13.23 2.55 25.67
C LEU A 135 13.58 3.92 25.10
N ASN A 136 13.87 3.97 23.80
CA ASN A 136 14.08 5.22 23.10
C ASN A 136 12.76 5.95 22.81
N TRP A 137 12.25 6.68 23.81
CA TRP A 137 10.98 7.41 23.71
C TRP A 137 10.99 8.55 22.69
N GLU A 138 12.15 9.11 22.35
CA GLU A 138 12.24 10.13 21.31
C GLU A 138 11.89 9.51 19.95
N LEU A 139 12.46 8.34 19.65
CA LEU A 139 12.15 7.59 18.42
C LEU A 139 10.73 7.04 18.44
N ILE A 140 10.26 6.46 19.54
CA ILE A 140 8.90 5.91 19.66
C ILE A 140 7.83 6.98 19.43
N ASN A 141 8.03 8.20 19.93
CA ASN A 141 7.06 9.29 19.80
C ASN A 141 7.25 10.15 18.53
N THR A 142 8.23 9.83 17.68
CA THR A 142 8.50 10.64 16.48
C THR A 142 7.32 10.63 15.50
N LYS A 143 7.00 11.80 14.97
CA LYS A 143 5.97 11.94 13.92
C LYS A 143 6.54 11.78 12.51
N LYS A 144 7.86 11.68 12.37
CA LYS A 144 8.54 11.51 11.07
C LYS A 144 8.18 10.15 10.45
N TRP A 145 8.10 10.09 9.13
CA TRP A 145 7.86 8.84 8.40
C TRP A 145 9.14 8.08 8.12
N THR A 146 10.21 8.81 7.84
CA THR A 146 11.52 8.23 7.55
C THR A 146 12.32 8.07 8.83
N THR A 147 13.06 6.97 8.87
CA THR A 147 14.05 6.71 9.91
C THR A 147 15.37 6.42 9.18
N PRO A 148 16.45 7.17 9.46
CA PRO A 148 17.63 7.20 8.59
C PRO A 148 18.48 5.93 8.65
N ASN A 149 18.42 5.18 9.75
CA ASN A 149 19.13 3.91 9.87
C ASN A 149 18.19 2.81 10.41
N ARG A 150 18.66 1.57 10.29
CA ARG A 150 17.90 0.36 10.62
C ARG A 150 17.70 0.17 12.12
N ASP A 151 18.67 0.54 12.94
CA ASP A 151 18.60 0.34 14.39
C ASP A 151 17.57 1.28 15.01
N ASP A 152 17.55 2.55 14.60
CA ASP A 152 16.53 3.52 14.99
C ASP A 152 15.13 3.07 14.55
N LEU A 153 15.02 2.45 13.37
CA LEU A 153 13.76 1.89 12.87
C LEU A 153 13.25 0.78 13.80
N HIS A 154 14.14 -0.13 14.23
CA HIS A 154 13.80 -1.21 15.13
C HIS A 154 13.48 -0.71 16.56
N ALA A 155 14.23 0.27 17.09
CA ALA A 155 13.96 0.88 18.40
C ALA A 155 12.59 1.58 18.43
N ARG A 156 12.20 2.26 17.34
CA ARG A 156 10.85 2.83 17.21
C ARG A 156 9.75 1.77 17.21
N MET A 157 10.06 0.55 16.77
CA MET A 157 9.17 -0.60 16.75
C MET A 157 9.27 -1.45 18.02
N ALA A 158 9.71 -0.89 19.16
CA ALA A 158 9.60 -1.51 20.47
C ALA A 158 8.18 -2.07 20.71
N GLU A 159 8.12 -3.31 21.20
CA GLU A 159 6.88 -4.08 21.33
C GLU A 159 6.48 -4.27 22.80
N VAL A 160 5.18 -4.34 23.03
CA VAL A 160 4.59 -4.99 24.21
C VAL A 160 4.08 -6.34 23.74
N LEU A 161 4.39 -7.39 24.48
CA LEU A 161 4.06 -8.77 24.14
C LEU A 161 3.22 -9.36 25.27
N VAL A 162 1.97 -9.72 24.96
CA VAL A 162 1.04 -10.32 25.94
C VAL A 162 0.96 -11.82 25.69
N TYR A 163 1.31 -12.62 26.69
CA TYR A 163 1.37 -14.08 26.54
C TYR A 163 -0.02 -14.69 26.34
N LYS A 164 -0.14 -15.49 25.27
CA LYS A 164 -1.30 -16.25 24.78
C LYS A 164 -2.53 -15.44 24.40
N GLU A 165 -3.07 -14.65 25.30
CA GLU A 165 -4.38 -14.02 25.13
C GLU A 165 -4.45 -12.66 25.83
N VAL A 166 -5.16 -11.75 25.16
CA VAL A 166 -5.58 -10.46 25.68
C VAL A 166 -7.09 -10.51 25.89
N PRO A 167 -7.54 -10.46 27.15
CA PRO A 167 -8.95 -10.37 27.49
C PRO A 167 -9.63 -9.13 26.87
N LEU A 168 -10.89 -9.27 26.47
CA LEU A 168 -11.64 -8.17 25.83
C LEU A 168 -11.87 -6.98 26.78
N ASP A 169 -11.93 -7.21 28.09
CA ASP A 169 -12.07 -6.16 29.11
C ASP A 169 -10.80 -5.32 29.30
N TRP A 170 -9.68 -5.68 28.66
CA TRP A 170 -8.48 -4.84 28.60
C TRP A 170 -8.56 -3.77 27.50
N ILE A 171 -9.48 -3.91 26.54
CA ILE A 171 -9.58 -3.01 25.40
C ILE A 171 -10.23 -1.71 25.85
N ASP A 172 -9.46 -0.62 25.86
CA ASP A 172 -9.98 0.70 26.21
C ASP A 172 -10.68 1.35 25.02
N TYR A 173 -10.07 1.25 23.82
CA TYR A 173 -10.57 1.88 22.59
C TYR A 173 -10.31 1.05 21.34
N PHE A 174 -11.23 1.12 20.38
CA PHE A 174 -10.93 0.88 18.96
C PHE A 174 -10.66 2.23 18.28
N ILE A 175 -9.57 2.31 17.51
CA ILE A 175 -9.21 3.50 16.73
C ILE A 175 -9.33 3.10 15.25
N VAL A 176 -10.14 3.84 14.49
CA VAL A 176 -10.50 3.49 13.10
C VAL A 176 -10.21 4.64 12.13
N PHE A 177 -10.00 4.33 10.86
CA PHE A 177 -9.72 5.34 9.84
C PHE A 177 -10.95 6.18 9.49
N ASN A 178 -12.14 5.57 9.49
CA ASN A 178 -13.36 6.19 9.00
C ASN A 178 -14.60 5.77 9.80
N LYS A 179 -15.70 6.47 9.53
CA LYS A 179 -17.02 6.20 10.13
C LYS A 179 -17.64 4.87 9.68
N VAL A 180 -17.19 4.29 8.55
CA VAL A 180 -17.70 3.00 8.05
C VAL A 180 -17.27 1.88 8.99
N CYS A 181 -15.97 1.77 9.30
CA CYS A 181 -15.43 0.82 10.27
C CYS A 181 -16.03 1.04 11.66
N MET A 182 -16.18 2.29 12.12
CA MET A 182 -16.87 2.58 13.39
C MET A 182 -18.28 1.96 13.44
N LYS A 183 -19.12 2.22 12.43
CA LYS A 183 -20.47 1.67 12.37
C LYS A 183 -20.46 0.14 12.36
N ARG A 184 -19.52 -0.46 11.65
CA ARG A 184 -19.37 -1.91 11.52
C ARG A 184 -18.98 -2.56 12.86
N ILE A 185 -18.05 -1.99 13.60
CA ILE A 185 -17.70 -2.44 14.96
C ILE A 185 -18.91 -2.31 15.89
N LYS A 186 -19.60 -1.16 15.93
CA LYS A 186 -20.80 -0.99 16.78
C LYS A 186 -21.89 -2.02 16.47
N ALA A 187 -22.09 -2.33 15.19
CA ALA A 187 -23.04 -3.36 14.77
C ALA A 187 -22.65 -4.77 15.26
N LEU A 188 -21.36 -5.12 15.24
CA LEU A 188 -20.87 -6.40 15.78
C LEU A 188 -21.11 -6.52 17.29
N PHE A 189 -20.77 -5.49 18.07
CA PHE A 189 -21.03 -5.48 19.52
C PHE A 189 -22.53 -5.64 19.83
N LYS A 190 -23.38 -4.91 19.11
CA LYS A 190 -24.84 -5.04 19.24
C LYS A 190 -25.33 -6.45 18.90
N LYS A 191 -24.84 -7.04 17.79
CA LYS A 191 -25.17 -8.40 17.36
C LYS A 191 -24.82 -9.44 18.43
N MET A 192 -23.72 -9.23 19.15
CA MET A 192 -23.23 -10.15 20.18
C MET A 192 -23.80 -9.86 21.59
N GLY A 193 -24.70 -8.88 21.74
CA GLY A 193 -25.26 -8.51 23.04
C GLY A 193 -24.24 -7.90 24.01
N MET A 194 -23.14 -7.35 23.49
CA MET A 194 -22.07 -6.74 24.27
C MET A 194 -22.31 -5.23 24.46
N GLN A 195 -21.77 -4.66 25.52
CA GLN A 195 -21.79 -3.20 25.74
C GLN A 195 -21.01 -2.49 24.62
N GLU A 196 -21.55 -1.37 24.13
CA GLU A 196 -20.89 -0.58 23.08
C GLU A 196 -19.48 -0.15 23.52
N PRO A 197 -18.44 -0.38 22.70
CA PRO A 197 -17.08 -0.06 23.05
C PRO A 197 -16.80 1.43 22.82
N ASN A 198 -15.72 1.94 23.41
CA ASN A 198 -15.23 3.26 23.00
C ASN A 198 -14.56 3.13 21.62
N ILE A 199 -14.96 4.00 20.69
CA ILE A 199 -14.40 4.03 19.33
C ILE A 199 -14.11 5.48 18.95
N THR A 200 -12.94 5.74 18.36
CA THR A 200 -12.60 7.05 17.79
C THR A 200 -12.11 6.93 16.35
N TYR A 201 -12.45 7.93 15.52
CA TYR A 201 -11.88 8.16 14.20
C TYR A 201 -11.08 9.48 14.12
N GLU A 202 -11.10 10.25 15.20
CA GLU A 202 -10.37 11.50 15.37
C GLU A 202 -9.03 11.24 16.07
N PRO A 203 -8.09 12.20 16.10
CA PRO A 203 -6.83 12.06 16.83
C PRO A 203 -7.05 11.51 18.24
N PHE A 204 -6.36 10.42 18.56
CA PHE A 204 -6.39 9.82 19.89
C PHE A 204 -5.11 10.21 20.62
N ASN A 205 -5.25 10.86 21.79
CA ASN A 205 -4.14 11.47 22.53
C ASN A 205 -3.28 12.40 21.64
N ASP A 206 -3.94 13.35 20.95
CA ASP A 206 -3.32 14.33 20.03
C ASP A 206 -2.47 13.71 18.90
N THR A 207 -2.75 12.44 18.58
CA THR A 207 -1.97 11.67 17.62
C THR A 207 -2.84 10.97 16.59
N TYR A 208 -2.39 11.01 15.34
CA TYR A 208 -2.97 10.30 14.21
C TYR A 208 -2.26 8.96 14.02
N PHE A 209 -2.99 7.90 13.67
CA PHE A 209 -2.46 6.54 13.55
C PHE A 209 -2.16 6.14 12.11
N TYR A 210 -2.85 6.78 11.16
CA TYR A 210 -2.82 6.42 9.76
C TYR A 210 -1.89 7.32 8.93
N PHE A 211 -1.39 6.77 7.83
CA PHE A 211 -0.55 7.42 6.85
C PHE A 211 -1.42 8.04 5.76
N THR A 212 -1.47 9.36 5.69
CA THR A 212 -2.26 10.07 4.69
C THR A 212 -1.40 10.98 3.84
N LYS A 213 -1.93 11.37 2.68
CA LYS A 213 -1.32 12.28 1.70
C LYS A 213 -1.19 13.75 2.14
N HIS A 214 -1.07 13.98 3.45
CA HIS A 214 -1.02 15.31 4.10
C HIS A 214 0.09 16.27 3.65
N PHE A 215 1.03 15.80 2.83
CA PHE A 215 2.12 16.63 2.29
C PHE A 215 1.83 17.19 0.91
N PHE A 216 0.77 16.72 0.22
CA PHE A 216 0.33 17.34 -1.02
C PHE A 216 -0.42 18.63 -0.70
N LYS A 217 0.02 19.71 -1.35
CA LYS A 217 -0.70 20.99 -1.36
C LYS A 217 -1.76 20.94 -2.46
N ASP A 218 -2.80 21.75 -2.30
CA ASP A 218 -3.78 21.98 -3.36
C ASP A 218 -3.09 22.36 -4.67
N SER A 219 -3.55 21.73 -5.76
CA SER A 219 -3.12 22.00 -7.12
C SER A 219 -4.31 22.03 -8.07
N LYS A 220 -4.09 22.46 -9.31
CA LYS A 220 -5.15 22.40 -10.34
C LYS A 220 -5.63 20.98 -10.63
N ILE A 221 -4.73 20.00 -10.50
CA ILE A 221 -4.98 18.58 -10.84
C ILE A 221 -5.55 17.82 -9.63
N PHE A 222 -5.08 18.15 -8.43
CA PHE A 222 -5.46 17.48 -7.18
C PHE A 222 -5.91 18.50 -6.14
N LYS A 223 -7.18 18.46 -5.71
CA LYS A 223 -7.71 19.21 -4.56
C LYS A 223 -7.48 18.42 -3.26
N ASP A 224 -7.38 19.11 -2.13
CA ASP A 224 -7.18 18.63 -0.74
C ASP A 224 -7.18 17.10 -0.57
N ARG A 225 -5.96 16.55 -0.46
CA ARG A 225 -5.72 15.11 -0.28
C ARG A 225 -5.33 14.76 1.15
N HIS A 226 -5.51 15.67 2.12
CA HIS A 226 -4.98 15.47 3.48
C HIS A 226 -5.53 14.24 4.19
N ASN A 227 -6.75 13.81 3.82
CA ASN A 227 -7.46 12.66 4.41
C ASN A 227 -7.42 11.41 3.53
N GLU A 228 -6.77 11.45 2.37
CA GLU A 228 -6.59 10.27 1.53
C GLU A 228 -5.52 9.34 2.11
N THR A 229 -5.73 8.03 1.97
CA THR A 229 -4.71 7.02 2.28
C THR A 229 -3.42 7.30 1.50
N LEU A 230 -2.26 7.07 2.12
CA LEU A 230 -0.96 7.23 1.48
C LEU A 230 -0.75 6.24 0.33
N VAL A 231 -1.23 5.01 0.51
CA VAL A 231 -1.15 3.92 -0.46
C VAL A 231 -2.55 3.35 -0.63
N THR A 232 -2.97 3.20 -1.87
CA THR A 232 -4.24 2.59 -2.27
C THR A 232 -4.06 1.08 -2.30
N GLY A 233 -4.97 0.36 -1.63
CA GLY A 233 -4.99 -1.10 -1.63
C GLY A 233 -5.79 -1.66 -2.82
N PRO A 234 -5.96 -2.99 -2.86
CA PRO A 234 -6.47 -3.68 -4.04
C PRO A 234 -7.95 -3.38 -4.29
N SER A 235 -8.78 -3.37 -3.24
CA SER A 235 -10.21 -3.13 -3.38
C SER A 235 -10.47 -1.68 -3.83
N MET A 236 -9.78 -0.72 -3.21
CA MET A 236 -9.92 0.69 -3.60
C MET A 236 -9.40 0.96 -5.01
N LEU A 237 -8.29 0.33 -5.43
CA LEU A 237 -7.77 0.50 -6.79
C LEU A 237 -8.77 -0.02 -7.82
N LYS A 238 -9.41 -1.17 -7.55
CA LYS A 238 -10.47 -1.71 -8.42
C LYS A 238 -11.67 -0.76 -8.51
N ASP A 239 -12.15 -0.26 -7.38
CA ASP A 239 -13.26 0.69 -7.34
C ASP A 239 -12.94 1.97 -8.12
N ILE A 240 -11.72 2.51 -7.96
CA ILE A 240 -11.25 3.70 -8.71
C ILE A 240 -11.17 3.40 -10.20
N TYR A 241 -10.64 2.25 -10.59
CA TYR A 241 -10.59 1.83 -12.00
C TYR A 241 -11.98 1.75 -12.63
N ASP A 242 -12.93 1.11 -11.94
CA ASP A 242 -14.31 0.99 -12.44
C ASP A 242 -15.03 2.34 -12.49
N GLU A 243 -14.82 3.21 -11.50
CA GLU A 243 -15.40 4.54 -11.46
C GLU A 243 -14.84 5.46 -12.56
N VAL A 244 -13.52 5.47 -12.73
CA VAL A 244 -12.83 6.29 -13.75
C VAL A 244 -13.23 5.86 -15.15
N THR A 245 -13.16 4.57 -15.47
CA THR A 245 -13.53 4.05 -16.79
C THR A 245 -14.99 4.35 -17.12
N LYS A 246 -15.90 4.09 -16.17
CA LYS A 246 -17.31 4.42 -16.31
C LYS A 246 -17.53 5.91 -16.54
N SER A 247 -16.88 6.77 -15.74
CA SER A 247 -16.99 8.23 -15.87
C SER A 247 -16.54 8.70 -17.26
N ILE A 248 -15.44 8.18 -17.78
CA ILE A 248 -14.93 8.55 -19.12
C ILE A 248 -15.94 8.15 -20.20
N ILE A 249 -16.45 6.91 -20.13
CA ILE A 249 -17.43 6.39 -21.10
C ILE A 249 -18.72 7.22 -21.07
N ASP A 250 -19.23 7.52 -19.87
CA ASP A 250 -20.46 8.29 -19.68
C ASP A 250 -20.31 9.73 -20.21
N GLU A 251 -19.18 10.40 -19.97
CA GLU A 251 -18.91 11.76 -20.50
C GLU A 251 -18.78 11.76 -22.03
N ARG A 252 -18.06 10.80 -22.61
CA ARG A 252 -17.91 10.69 -24.08
C ARG A 252 -19.23 10.34 -24.78
N PHE A 253 -20.14 9.64 -24.10
CA PHE A 253 -21.49 9.40 -24.62
C PHE A 253 -22.33 10.68 -24.71
N LYS A 254 -22.07 11.69 -23.86
CA LYS A 254 -22.80 12.97 -23.87
C LYS A 254 -22.40 13.88 -25.02
N GLY A 255 -21.17 13.76 -25.52
CA GLY A 255 -20.71 14.57 -26.65
C GLY A 255 -19.22 14.45 -26.93
N LYS A 256 -18.80 14.96 -28.09
CA LYS A 256 -17.39 15.07 -28.45
C LYS A 256 -16.71 16.23 -27.72
N PRO A 257 -15.40 16.14 -27.43
CA PRO A 257 -14.65 17.26 -26.89
C PRO A 257 -14.63 18.45 -27.86
N SER A 258 -14.52 19.66 -27.31
CA SER A 258 -14.57 20.89 -28.12
C SER A 258 -13.29 21.18 -28.90
N ASN A 259 -12.12 20.82 -28.35
CA ASN A 259 -10.82 21.10 -28.96
C ASN A 259 -9.82 19.97 -28.63
N PRO A 260 -9.99 18.77 -29.19
CA PRO A 260 -9.11 17.65 -28.91
C PRO A 260 -7.71 17.86 -29.52
N SER A 261 -6.67 17.50 -28.78
CA SER A 261 -5.29 17.47 -29.29
C SER A 261 -5.03 16.30 -30.25
N PHE A 262 -5.79 15.21 -30.12
CA PHE A 262 -5.61 13.96 -30.84
C PHE A 262 -6.89 13.53 -31.57
N LYS A 263 -6.75 13.03 -32.79
CA LYS A 263 -7.86 12.43 -33.51
C LYS A 263 -8.24 11.06 -32.94
N ASN A 264 -7.26 10.19 -32.72
CA ASN A 264 -7.39 8.82 -32.22
C ASN A 264 -6.03 8.35 -31.65
N VAL A 265 -5.94 7.08 -31.20
CA VAL A 265 -4.71 6.51 -30.61
C VAL A 265 -3.49 6.66 -31.51
N LYS A 266 -3.62 6.40 -32.81
CA LYS A 266 -2.49 6.50 -33.74
C LYS A 266 -2.00 7.94 -33.91
N ASP A 267 -2.92 8.89 -34.08
CA ASP A 267 -2.57 10.33 -34.15
C ASP A 267 -1.92 10.82 -32.86
N ALA A 268 -2.36 10.32 -31.69
CA ALA A 268 -1.73 10.61 -30.42
C ALA A 268 -0.28 10.11 -30.36
N LEU A 269 -0.02 8.86 -30.78
CA LEU A 269 1.33 8.31 -30.84
C LEU A 269 2.26 9.14 -31.73
N ASP A 270 1.80 9.51 -32.94
CA ASP A 270 2.60 10.29 -33.88
C ASP A 270 2.93 11.68 -33.31
N LYS A 271 1.95 12.34 -32.67
CA LYS A 271 2.14 13.65 -32.05
C LYS A 271 3.02 13.60 -30.80
N ILE A 272 2.84 12.63 -29.91
CA ILE A 272 3.66 12.46 -28.70
C ILE A 272 5.12 12.13 -29.07
N LYS A 273 5.35 11.33 -30.11
CA LYS A 273 6.70 11.06 -30.64
C LYS A 273 7.38 12.32 -31.16
N SER A 274 6.62 13.19 -31.84
CA SER A 274 7.13 14.45 -32.36
C SER A 274 7.35 15.50 -31.25
N ASP A 275 6.44 15.58 -30.29
CA ASP A 275 6.49 16.46 -29.13
C ASP A 275 5.95 15.75 -27.90
N PHE A 276 6.86 15.30 -27.03
CA PHE A 276 6.49 14.63 -25.80
C PHE A 276 5.62 15.52 -24.89
N CYS A 277 5.77 16.84 -24.95
CA CYS A 277 5.05 17.77 -24.07
C CYS A 277 3.73 18.27 -24.64
N VAL A 278 3.17 17.56 -25.64
CA VAL A 278 1.95 17.95 -26.37
C VAL A 278 0.72 18.15 -25.47
N ILE A 279 0.67 17.49 -24.30
CA ILE A 279 -0.37 17.68 -23.27
C ILE A 279 0.24 17.97 -21.91
N ASP A 280 -0.56 18.58 -21.02
CA ASP A 280 -0.14 19.07 -19.72
C ASP A 280 0.46 17.98 -18.80
N GLU A 281 -0.08 16.76 -18.82
CA GLU A 281 0.39 15.66 -17.97
C GLU A 281 1.78 15.18 -18.35
N LEU A 282 2.05 15.03 -19.66
CA LEU A 282 3.37 14.68 -20.17
C LEU A 282 4.37 15.82 -19.96
N SER A 283 3.92 17.07 -20.17
CA SER A 283 4.70 18.26 -19.82
C SER A 283 5.06 18.29 -18.33
N GLY A 284 4.13 17.85 -17.46
CA GLY A 284 4.31 17.78 -16.01
C GLY A 284 5.44 16.85 -15.54
N ILE A 285 5.72 15.78 -16.28
CA ILE A 285 6.82 14.85 -16.01
C ILE A 285 8.11 15.15 -16.80
N ASN A 286 8.08 16.15 -17.70
CA ASN A 286 9.25 16.55 -18.45
C ASN A 286 10.36 17.07 -17.53
N LYS A 287 11.58 16.53 -17.66
CA LYS A 287 12.74 16.85 -16.81
C LYS A 287 12.45 16.73 -15.31
N LEU A 288 11.52 15.85 -14.93
CA LEU A 288 11.24 15.54 -13.54
C LEU A 288 12.31 14.57 -13.03
N GLU A 289 13.21 15.06 -12.18
CA GLU A 289 14.25 14.26 -11.54
C GLU A 289 13.66 13.31 -10.50
N THR A 290 14.28 12.14 -10.34
CA THR A 290 13.87 11.12 -9.37
C THR A 290 14.95 10.95 -8.31
N LYS A 291 14.56 10.71 -7.04
CA LYS A 291 15.49 10.30 -5.99
C LYS A 291 15.67 8.80 -6.10
N ASN A 292 16.64 8.36 -6.90
CA ASN A 292 16.93 6.96 -7.10
C ASN A 292 18.45 6.71 -7.09
N ASP A 293 18.86 5.68 -6.34
CA ASP A 293 20.27 5.26 -6.23
C ASP A 293 20.69 4.36 -7.41
N VAL A 294 19.72 3.76 -8.11
CA VAL A 294 19.94 2.73 -9.14
C VAL A 294 19.92 3.32 -10.55
N HIS A 295 19.08 4.34 -10.80
CA HIS A 295 18.85 4.91 -12.12
C HIS A 295 18.83 6.45 -12.08
N ARG A 296 19.56 7.14 -12.96
CA ARG A 296 19.66 8.63 -12.96
C ARG A 296 18.69 9.33 -13.93
N ASN A 297 17.95 8.58 -14.74
CA ASN A 297 16.97 9.14 -15.67
C ASN A 297 15.90 9.96 -14.94
N THR A 298 15.52 11.06 -15.58
CA THR A 298 14.26 11.74 -15.32
C THR A 298 13.08 10.84 -15.68
N VAL A 299 11.89 11.14 -15.15
CA VAL A 299 10.67 10.37 -15.45
C VAL A 299 10.40 10.32 -16.95
N CYS A 300 10.55 11.44 -17.67
CA CYS A 300 10.40 11.49 -19.13
C CYS A 300 11.39 10.61 -19.91
N GLU A 301 12.65 10.57 -19.49
CA GLU A 301 13.66 9.70 -20.11
C GLU A 301 13.34 8.22 -19.89
N HIS A 302 12.96 7.87 -18.64
CA HIS A 302 12.46 6.53 -18.29
C HIS A 302 11.28 6.12 -19.18
N THR A 303 10.23 6.96 -19.26
CA THR A 303 9.05 6.69 -20.09
C THR A 303 9.41 6.41 -21.55
N LYS A 304 10.32 7.18 -22.15
CA LYS A 304 10.78 6.95 -23.53
C LYS A 304 11.54 5.65 -23.68
N GLU A 305 12.33 5.27 -22.68
CA GLU A 305 13.06 4.00 -22.67
C GLU A 305 12.11 2.81 -22.59
N VAL A 306 11.07 2.87 -21.74
CA VAL A 306 9.99 1.86 -21.70
C VAL A 306 9.35 1.68 -23.07
N VAL A 307 8.95 2.78 -23.72
CA VAL A 307 8.35 2.74 -25.07
C VAL A 307 9.29 2.10 -26.09
N ASN A 308 10.59 2.46 -26.06
CA ASN A 308 11.58 1.88 -26.97
C ASN A 308 11.78 0.37 -26.72
N ASN A 309 11.74 -0.06 -25.45
CA ASN A 309 11.95 -1.44 -25.06
C ASN A 309 10.82 -2.37 -25.51
N LEU A 310 9.58 -1.87 -25.66
CA LEU A 310 8.41 -2.68 -26.09
C LEU A 310 8.69 -3.54 -27.32
N ARG A 311 9.37 -2.98 -28.33
CA ARG A 311 9.71 -3.68 -29.59
C ARG A 311 10.58 -4.93 -29.40
N SER A 312 11.22 -5.06 -28.24
CA SER A 312 12.08 -6.19 -27.88
C SER A 312 11.42 -7.19 -26.93
N ILE A 313 10.13 -7.00 -26.62
CA ILE A 313 9.37 -7.87 -25.72
C ILE A 313 8.48 -8.80 -26.55
N ASP A 314 8.57 -10.11 -26.29
CA ASP A 314 7.85 -11.11 -27.08
C ASP A 314 6.33 -10.98 -26.94
N TYR A 315 5.83 -10.73 -25.72
CA TYR A 315 4.41 -10.43 -25.50
C TYR A 315 3.89 -9.25 -26.33
N PHE A 316 4.70 -8.20 -26.53
CA PHE A 316 4.32 -7.06 -27.36
C PHE A 316 4.32 -7.44 -28.85
N ASN A 317 5.32 -8.19 -29.30
CA ASN A 317 5.46 -8.60 -30.70
C ASN A 317 4.39 -9.62 -31.14
N GLY A 318 3.73 -10.28 -30.18
CA GLY A 318 2.59 -11.17 -30.42
C GLY A 318 1.25 -10.45 -30.60
N LEU A 319 1.15 -9.16 -30.25
CA LEU A 319 -0.10 -8.39 -30.33
C LEU A 319 -0.44 -7.99 -31.76
N ASP A 320 -1.73 -7.75 -32.01
CA ASP A 320 -2.15 -7.12 -33.25
C ASP A 320 -1.80 -5.61 -33.29
N ALA A 321 -2.09 -4.96 -34.42
CA ALA A 321 -1.72 -3.56 -34.62
C ALA A 321 -2.51 -2.57 -33.75
N GLU A 322 -3.76 -2.89 -33.41
CA GLU A 322 -4.60 -2.05 -32.54
C GLU A 322 -4.07 -2.13 -31.10
N ASP A 323 -3.87 -3.34 -30.59
CA ASP A 323 -3.39 -3.60 -29.24
C ASP A 323 -1.95 -3.12 -29.02
N SER A 324 -1.07 -3.32 -30.01
CA SER A 324 0.28 -2.77 -29.97
C SER A 324 0.25 -1.23 -29.84
N SER A 325 -0.68 -0.56 -30.52
CA SER A 325 -0.82 0.90 -30.45
C SER A 325 -1.36 1.35 -29.09
N ILE A 326 -2.31 0.60 -28.52
CA ILE A 326 -2.85 0.85 -27.18
C ILE A 326 -1.76 0.67 -26.11
N VAL A 327 -0.96 -0.39 -26.20
CA VAL A 327 0.15 -0.66 -25.28
C VAL A 327 1.22 0.44 -25.38
N GLU A 328 1.61 0.82 -26.60
CA GLU A 328 2.60 1.88 -26.82
C GLU A 328 2.12 3.22 -26.26
N LEU A 329 0.83 3.55 -26.44
CA LEU A 329 0.25 4.77 -25.90
C LEU A 329 0.17 4.72 -24.36
N SER A 330 -0.23 3.59 -23.80
CA SER A 330 -0.31 3.39 -22.35
C SER A 330 1.07 3.47 -21.70
N ALA A 331 2.12 3.01 -22.38
CA ALA A 331 3.50 3.17 -21.93
C ALA A 331 3.95 4.64 -21.86
N TYR A 332 3.45 5.53 -22.71
CA TYR A 332 3.69 6.98 -22.53
C TYR A 332 3.00 7.55 -21.28
N PHE A 333 1.89 6.95 -20.86
CA PHE A 333 1.06 7.46 -19.76
C PHE A 333 1.28 6.77 -18.42
N HIS A 334 1.92 5.59 -18.36
CA HIS A 334 1.97 4.76 -17.14
C HIS A 334 2.45 5.54 -15.90
N ASP A 335 3.40 6.47 -16.11
CA ASP A 335 4.12 7.17 -15.06
C ASP A 335 3.71 8.64 -14.85
N ILE A 336 2.69 9.14 -15.55
CA ILE A 336 2.31 10.56 -15.45
C ILE A 336 1.85 10.97 -14.05
N GLY A 337 1.35 10.03 -13.26
CA GLY A 337 1.01 10.21 -11.85
C GLY A 337 2.20 10.53 -10.95
N LYS A 338 3.44 10.36 -11.43
CA LYS A 338 4.64 10.90 -10.77
C LYS A 338 4.72 12.42 -10.91
N GLY A 339 4.10 13.02 -11.92
CA GLY A 339 4.05 14.46 -12.13
C GLY A 339 2.86 15.15 -11.43
N PRO A 340 2.73 16.48 -11.61
CA PRO A 340 3.72 17.37 -12.23
C PRO A 340 4.92 17.64 -11.30
N LYS A 341 6.02 18.24 -11.79
CA LYS A 341 7.18 18.61 -10.95
C LYS A 341 6.83 19.41 -9.70
N THR A 342 5.80 20.27 -9.78
CA THR A 342 5.29 21.08 -8.66
C THR A 342 4.65 20.27 -7.54
N LYS A 343 4.34 18.98 -7.78
CA LYS A 343 3.86 18.01 -6.78
C LYS A 343 4.89 17.75 -5.69
N TRP A 344 6.18 17.89 -5.98
CA TRP A 344 7.26 17.49 -5.08
C TRP A 344 7.99 18.68 -4.45
N LYS A 345 8.33 18.52 -3.18
CA LYS A 345 9.24 19.43 -2.49
C LYS A 345 10.59 19.42 -3.22
N ASP A 346 11.08 20.62 -3.55
CA ASP A 346 12.33 20.84 -4.30
C ASP A 346 12.31 20.33 -5.76
N GLY A 347 11.14 19.89 -6.26
CA GLY A 347 10.97 19.44 -7.64
C GLY A 347 11.63 18.10 -7.96
N VAL A 348 11.95 17.29 -6.95
CA VAL A 348 12.54 15.95 -7.11
C VAL A 348 11.56 14.89 -6.60
N GLN A 349 11.17 13.96 -7.47
CA GLN A 349 10.22 12.90 -7.16
C GLN A 349 10.86 11.84 -6.25
N PRO A 350 10.35 11.61 -5.03
CA PRO A 350 10.77 10.49 -4.20
C PRO A 350 10.07 9.20 -4.65
N ALA A 351 10.54 8.03 -4.19
CA ALA A 351 9.78 6.80 -4.32
C ALA A 351 8.33 6.99 -3.82
N TYR A 352 7.36 6.70 -4.69
CA TYR A 352 5.94 6.96 -4.46
C TYR A 352 5.10 5.82 -5.04
N ALA A 353 4.56 4.98 -4.15
CA ALA A 353 3.86 3.75 -4.52
C ALA A 353 2.50 3.98 -5.19
N ASP A 354 1.89 5.16 -4.99
CA ASP A 354 0.51 5.46 -5.40
C ASP A 354 0.45 6.22 -6.74
N HIS A 355 1.55 6.26 -7.50
CA HIS A 355 1.57 6.88 -8.83
C HIS A 355 0.64 6.20 -9.84
N PRO A 356 0.39 4.87 -9.85
CA PRO A 356 -0.52 4.28 -10.83
C PRO A 356 -1.96 4.79 -10.66
N VAL A 357 -2.40 4.97 -9.41
CA VAL A 357 -3.71 5.55 -9.08
C VAL A 357 -3.79 6.99 -9.57
N ASP A 358 -2.74 7.78 -9.31
CA ASP A 358 -2.68 9.16 -9.78
C ASP A 358 -2.66 9.26 -11.32
N SER A 359 -1.95 8.34 -12.01
CA SER A 359 -1.95 8.24 -13.47
C SER A 359 -3.35 7.88 -14.00
N LEU A 360 -4.01 6.92 -13.36
CA LEU A 360 -5.36 6.50 -13.70
C LEU A 360 -6.37 7.64 -13.51
N MET A 361 -6.29 8.41 -12.44
CA MET A 361 -7.16 9.59 -12.25
C MET A 361 -6.95 10.65 -13.35
N MET A 362 -5.71 10.85 -13.80
CA MET A 362 -5.40 11.76 -14.90
C MET A 362 -5.99 11.29 -16.24
N MET A 363 -6.23 9.98 -16.42
CA MET A 363 -6.89 9.46 -17.63
C MET A 363 -8.29 10.02 -17.83
N ASN A 364 -8.99 10.44 -16.77
CA ASN A 364 -10.32 11.02 -16.89
C ASN A 364 -10.31 12.24 -17.82
N ARG A 365 -9.44 13.21 -17.53
CA ARG A 365 -9.30 14.40 -18.38
C ARG A 365 -8.74 14.05 -19.74
N ILE A 366 -7.65 13.28 -19.80
CA ILE A 366 -6.94 12.97 -21.05
C ILE A 366 -7.89 12.29 -22.04
N LEU A 367 -8.57 11.21 -21.63
CA LEU A 367 -9.39 10.41 -22.54
C LEU A 367 -10.74 11.08 -22.85
N VAL A 368 -11.23 12.03 -22.03
CA VAL A 368 -12.43 12.80 -22.34
C VAL A 368 -12.13 13.99 -23.25
N GLU A 369 -11.10 14.78 -22.93
CA GLU A 369 -10.85 16.09 -23.55
C GLU A 369 -9.90 16.04 -24.73
N GLU A 370 -8.87 15.18 -24.70
CA GLU A 370 -7.78 15.24 -25.68
C GLU A 370 -8.02 14.41 -26.93
N PHE A 371 -8.98 13.47 -26.92
CA PHE A 371 -9.22 12.56 -28.03
C PHE A 371 -10.57 12.79 -28.72
N GLU A 372 -10.57 13.00 -30.03
CA GLU A 372 -11.80 13.09 -30.82
C GLU A 372 -12.54 11.74 -30.86
N GLU A 373 -11.82 10.65 -31.16
CA GLU A 373 -12.37 9.31 -31.36
C GLU A 373 -11.64 8.30 -30.45
N LEU A 374 -12.43 7.59 -29.63
CA LEU A 374 -12.01 6.46 -28.82
C LEU A 374 -13.19 5.50 -28.67
N SER A 375 -12.91 4.21 -28.85
CA SER A 375 -13.82 3.11 -28.56
C SER A 375 -13.85 2.81 -27.06
N LYS A 376 -14.90 2.09 -26.64
CA LYS A 376 -14.99 1.59 -25.26
C LYS A 376 -13.84 0.62 -24.91
N TYR A 377 -13.39 -0.13 -25.92
CA TYR A 377 -12.26 -1.04 -25.79
C TYR A 377 -10.97 -0.27 -25.47
N GLU A 378 -10.61 0.72 -26.30
CA GLU A 378 -9.42 1.56 -26.07
C GLU A 378 -9.45 2.22 -24.69
N ILE A 379 -10.59 2.78 -24.27
CA ILE A 379 -10.72 3.43 -22.95
C ILE A 379 -10.43 2.45 -21.81
N ASN A 380 -11.10 1.28 -21.82
CA ASN A 380 -10.96 0.30 -20.77
C ASN A 380 -9.53 -0.27 -20.71
N THR A 381 -8.95 -0.55 -21.87
CA THR A 381 -7.61 -1.15 -21.98
C THR A 381 -6.54 -0.13 -21.59
N ILE A 382 -6.61 1.12 -22.05
CA ILE A 382 -5.65 2.17 -21.63
C ILE A 382 -5.70 2.38 -20.12
N CYS A 383 -6.90 2.50 -19.53
CA CYS A 383 -7.02 2.66 -18.08
C CYS A 383 -6.50 1.43 -17.30
N LEU A 384 -6.71 0.21 -17.82
CA LEU A 384 -6.22 -1.01 -17.20
C LEU A 384 -4.69 -1.00 -17.17
N LEU A 385 -4.08 -0.77 -18.34
CA LEU A 385 -2.64 -0.77 -18.52
C LEU A 385 -1.97 0.34 -17.69
N VAL A 386 -2.52 1.55 -17.67
CA VAL A 386 -1.97 2.65 -16.86
C VAL A 386 -2.13 2.41 -15.36
N GLY A 387 -3.30 1.96 -14.91
CA GLY A 387 -3.61 1.77 -13.49
C GLY A 387 -2.94 0.54 -12.86
N TYR A 388 -2.61 -0.47 -13.66
CA TYR A 388 -2.07 -1.75 -13.20
C TYR A 388 -0.71 -2.13 -13.80
N HIS A 389 0.01 -1.20 -14.46
CA HIS A 389 1.31 -1.48 -15.08
C HIS A 389 2.35 -2.10 -14.12
N ASP A 390 2.25 -1.81 -12.81
CA ASP A 390 3.19 -2.34 -11.80
C ASP A 390 2.71 -3.64 -11.14
N LEU A 391 1.46 -4.08 -11.37
CA LEU A 391 0.84 -5.18 -10.63
C LEU A 391 1.62 -6.49 -10.76
N ILE A 392 1.90 -6.93 -12.00
CA ILE A 392 2.59 -8.20 -12.25
C ILE A 392 4.01 -8.18 -11.67
N GLY A 393 4.75 -7.09 -11.89
CA GLY A 393 6.09 -6.93 -11.34
C GLY A 393 6.09 -6.96 -9.80
N GLU A 394 5.10 -6.33 -9.16
CA GLU A 394 4.97 -6.34 -7.70
C GLU A 394 4.49 -7.68 -7.13
N ILE A 395 3.68 -8.44 -7.86
CA ILE A 395 3.33 -9.82 -7.49
C ILE A 395 4.59 -10.67 -7.41
N LEU A 396 5.39 -10.63 -8.47
CA LEU A 396 6.56 -11.48 -8.61
C LEU A 396 7.71 -11.04 -7.69
N VAL A 397 7.88 -9.73 -7.41
CA VAL A 397 9.10 -9.24 -6.73
C VAL A 397 8.83 -8.65 -5.34
N LYS A 398 7.63 -8.13 -5.07
CA LYS A 398 7.33 -7.39 -3.82
C LYS A 398 6.30 -8.06 -2.92
N GLY A 399 5.76 -9.22 -3.32
CA GLY A 399 4.81 -9.99 -2.52
C GLY A 399 3.39 -9.40 -2.53
N ARG A 400 3.01 -8.68 -3.60
CA ARG A 400 1.61 -8.34 -3.88
C ARG A 400 0.85 -9.63 -4.23
N SER A 401 -0.41 -9.73 -3.83
CA SER A 401 -1.17 -10.98 -3.95
C SER A 401 -1.60 -11.23 -5.39
N GLU A 402 -1.36 -12.45 -5.90
CA GLU A 402 -1.93 -12.93 -7.17
C GLU A 402 -3.46 -12.84 -7.22
N LYS A 403 -4.12 -12.86 -6.06
CA LYS A 403 -5.57 -12.71 -5.97
C LYS A 403 -6.05 -11.42 -6.64
N GLU A 404 -5.29 -10.33 -6.52
CA GLU A 404 -5.66 -9.06 -7.14
C GLU A 404 -5.71 -9.15 -8.66
N LEU A 405 -4.75 -9.86 -9.29
CA LEU A 405 -4.76 -10.08 -10.73
C LEU A 405 -5.92 -11.01 -11.15
N ARG A 406 -6.21 -12.04 -10.36
CA ARG A 406 -7.36 -12.94 -10.60
C ARG A 406 -8.70 -12.22 -10.49
N ASP A 407 -8.84 -11.31 -9.53
CA ASP A 407 -10.07 -10.54 -9.32
C ASP A 407 -10.36 -9.56 -10.48
N LEU A 408 -9.38 -9.27 -11.34
CA LEU A 408 -9.59 -8.47 -12.55
C LEU A 408 -10.27 -9.24 -13.69
N ASP A 409 -10.30 -10.57 -13.64
CA ASP A 409 -10.96 -11.45 -14.63
C ASP A 409 -10.55 -11.12 -16.08
N LEU A 410 -9.24 -11.04 -16.32
CA LEU A 410 -8.67 -10.62 -17.59
C LEU A 410 -8.58 -11.79 -18.58
N ASN A 411 -8.86 -11.50 -19.86
CA ASN A 411 -8.57 -12.43 -20.95
C ASN A 411 -7.06 -12.49 -21.27
N SER A 412 -6.65 -13.50 -22.04
CA SER A 412 -5.25 -13.72 -22.42
C SER A 412 -4.61 -12.49 -23.05
N ASN A 413 -5.33 -11.83 -23.96
CA ASN A 413 -4.82 -10.65 -24.65
C ASN A 413 -4.52 -9.49 -23.68
N SER A 414 -5.38 -9.27 -22.68
CA SER A 414 -5.19 -8.23 -21.66
C SER A 414 -4.03 -8.56 -20.71
N LEU A 415 -3.83 -9.84 -20.40
CA LEU A 415 -2.67 -10.30 -19.64
C LEU A 415 -1.37 -10.09 -20.43
N ASP A 416 -1.36 -10.41 -21.72
CA ASP A 416 -0.20 -10.21 -22.60
C ASP A 416 0.17 -8.72 -22.71
N MET A 417 -0.84 -7.84 -22.85
CA MET A 417 -0.62 -6.39 -22.86
C MET A 417 -0.05 -5.86 -21.53
N LEU A 418 -0.53 -6.34 -20.38
CA LEU A 418 0.03 -5.98 -19.07
C LEU A 418 1.47 -6.51 -18.92
N ALA A 419 1.73 -7.73 -19.38
CA ALA A 419 3.05 -8.35 -19.36
C ALA A 419 4.05 -7.56 -20.22
N ALA A 420 3.63 -7.13 -21.41
CA ALA A 420 4.43 -6.31 -22.31
C ALA A 420 4.93 -5.02 -21.65
N ILE A 421 4.04 -4.24 -21.01
CA ILE A 421 4.42 -3.01 -20.32
C ILE A 421 5.28 -3.32 -19.09
N THR A 422 4.90 -4.32 -18.30
CA THR A 422 5.64 -4.70 -17.09
C THR A 422 7.10 -5.05 -17.42
N LEU A 423 7.32 -5.87 -18.45
CA LEU A 423 8.65 -6.29 -18.87
C LEU A 423 9.46 -5.14 -19.46
N ALA A 424 8.83 -4.29 -20.29
CA ALA A 424 9.50 -3.11 -20.85
C ALA A 424 9.92 -2.10 -19.77
N ASP A 425 9.09 -1.91 -18.75
CA ASP A 425 9.37 -1.06 -17.59
C ASP A 425 10.55 -1.63 -16.78
N VAL A 426 10.49 -2.90 -16.40
CA VAL A 426 11.56 -3.54 -15.63
C VAL A 426 12.88 -3.56 -16.40
N LYS A 427 12.85 -3.77 -17.71
CA LYS A 427 14.04 -3.75 -18.58
C LYS A 427 14.73 -2.38 -18.61
N SER A 428 13.96 -1.29 -18.55
CA SER A 428 14.52 0.07 -18.48
C SER A 428 15.18 0.38 -17.12
N ILE A 429 14.89 -0.41 -16.09
CA ILE A 429 15.49 -0.26 -14.76
C ILE A 429 16.74 -1.13 -14.62
N ASN A 430 16.62 -2.43 -14.97
CA ASN A 430 17.72 -3.38 -14.82
C ASN A 430 17.55 -4.62 -15.71
N ILE A 431 18.52 -4.87 -16.59
CA ILE A 431 18.49 -6.00 -17.52
C ILE A 431 18.48 -7.38 -16.84
N TRP A 432 19.12 -7.53 -15.68
CA TRP A 432 19.15 -8.80 -14.95
C TRP A 432 17.82 -9.08 -14.25
N TRP A 433 17.16 -8.04 -13.75
CA TRP A 433 15.80 -8.17 -13.22
C TRP A 433 14.80 -8.52 -14.32
N PHE A 434 14.98 -7.97 -15.52
CA PHE A 434 14.18 -8.35 -16.68
C PHE A 434 14.32 -9.84 -17.00
N VAL A 435 15.54 -10.38 -17.08
CA VAL A 435 15.76 -11.81 -17.37
C VAL A 435 15.12 -12.72 -16.30
N ASP A 436 15.27 -12.38 -15.02
CA ASP A 436 14.61 -13.14 -13.93
C ASP A 436 13.08 -13.08 -14.03
N LEU A 437 12.54 -11.89 -14.31
CA LEU A 437 11.10 -11.67 -14.36
C LEU A 437 10.46 -12.35 -15.58
N GLU A 438 11.12 -12.32 -16.74
CA GLU A 438 10.66 -12.92 -17.98
C GLU A 438 10.41 -14.42 -17.82
N GLU A 439 11.30 -15.15 -17.15
CA GLU A 439 11.07 -16.59 -16.90
C GLU A 439 9.83 -16.84 -16.04
N ARG A 440 9.61 -15.99 -15.03
CA ARG A 440 8.57 -16.18 -14.01
C ARG A 440 7.20 -15.69 -14.46
N ILE A 441 7.15 -14.71 -15.36
CA ILE A 441 5.90 -14.10 -15.82
C ILE A 441 5.07 -15.08 -16.66
N HIS A 442 5.72 -15.93 -17.47
CA HIS A 442 5.05 -16.96 -18.27
C HIS A 442 4.22 -17.90 -17.38
N THR A 443 4.83 -18.43 -16.32
CA THR A 443 4.14 -19.32 -15.37
C THR A 443 2.99 -18.61 -14.67
N LEU A 444 3.16 -17.34 -14.30
CA LEU A 444 2.09 -16.57 -13.67
C LEU A 444 0.90 -16.41 -14.62
N ILE A 445 1.12 -15.98 -15.86
CA ILE A 445 0.06 -15.74 -16.85
C ILE A 445 -0.70 -17.03 -17.17
N GLU A 446 0.01 -18.14 -17.41
CA GLU A 446 -0.63 -19.44 -17.63
C GLU A 446 -1.58 -19.79 -16.47
N SER A 447 -1.13 -19.59 -15.23
CA SER A 447 -1.94 -19.88 -14.04
C SER A 447 -3.15 -18.96 -13.86
N MET A 448 -3.23 -17.81 -14.55
CA MET A 448 -4.40 -16.92 -14.53
C MET A 448 -5.49 -17.35 -15.52
N LEU A 449 -5.14 -18.16 -16.51
CA LEU A 449 -6.05 -18.63 -17.57
C LEU A 449 -6.69 -19.99 -17.26
N ASP A 450 -6.14 -20.70 -16.27
CA ASP A 450 -6.71 -21.89 -15.63
C ASP A 450 -7.75 -21.53 -14.56
#